data_AF-A0A925JLW3-F1
#
_entry.id   AF-A0A925JLW3-F1
#
_cell.length_a   1.000
_cell.length_b   1.000
_cell.length_c   1.000
_cell.angle_alpha   90.00
_cell.angle_beta   90.00
_cell.angle_gamma   90.00
#
_symmetry.space_group_name_H-M   'P 1'
#
loop_
_entity.id
_entity.type
_entity.pdbx_description
1 polymer ?
#
loop_
_entity_poly.entity_id
_entity_poly.type
_entity_poly.pdbx_seq_one_letter_code
_entity_poly.pdbx_strand_id
1 'polypeptide(L)'
;MTDPIRSSSDIFNNEDSNTTSNPQLEDMMAARLSRRRLLLGSAGAVATSAFGGVGLAGCAATSTTTIGAASALSSPLSSLGFAAVAKSMADKVIVPAGYNVQVIYALGDPLKASTAAFKNDGTDTDWDNRAGDHRDGMEYFGLDANGRPSANGTTRALLAMNHEATTDEKLSSFFIHSTGGTSTLPRPASEVDKELAIHGLSVVEVEARVGQWSYKPASNYNRRVTTMTEVLISGPAKGSEHLATKYSPDATRARGTLNNCGTGKTPWGTFVSGEENWAGYFHRDAKDDERRGRKDKQVAGLVRYGRPAGAASRHGWESA
;
A
#
# COMPACT_ATOMS: atom_id res chain seq x y z
N MET A 1 -28.17 -8.11 21.99
CA MET A 1 -27.64 -7.55 23.25
C MET A 1 -26.60 -6.53 22.87
N THR A 2 -26.84 -5.28 23.19
CA THR A 2 -25.95 -4.14 22.92
C THR A 2 -24.78 -4.18 23.88
N ASP A 3 -23.56 -4.18 23.35
CA ASP A 3 -22.30 -4.09 24.10
C ASP A 3 -22.21 -2.71 24.78
N PRO A 4 -22.10 -2.63 26.12
CA PRO A 4 -22.19 -1.35 26.84
C PRO A 4 -20.92 -0.50 26.79
N ILE A 5 -19.90 -0.89 26.00
CA ILE A 5 -18.58 -0.21 26.03
C ILE A 5 -18.40 0.84 24.92
N ARG A 6 -19.33 1.01 23.97
CA ARG A 6 -19.20 2.05 22.93
C ARG A 6 -20.40 2.99 22.87
N SER A 7 -20.15 4.26 23.22
CA SER A 7 -21.06 5.37 22.92
C SER A 7 -21.17 5.54 21.41
N SER A 8 -22.38 5.74 20.89
CA SER A 8 -22.65 6.02 19.48
C SER A 8 -22.05 7.35 18.99
N SER A 9 -21.56 8.19 19.89
CA SER A 9 -20.91 9.48 19.58
C SER A 9 -19.45 9.37 19.16
N ASP A 10 -18.80 8.21 19.34
CA ASP A 10 -17.34 8.04 19.16
C ASP A 10 -16.96 7.45 17.79
N ILE A 11 -17.92 7.40 16.85
CA ILE A 11 -17.74 6.78 15.54
C ILE A 11 -17.72 7.86 14.45
N PHE A 12 -16.58 8.55 14.32
CA PHE A 12 -16.27 9.29 13.10
C PHE A 12 -15.45 8.35 12.19
N ASN A 13 -15.99 8.00 11.02
CA ASN A 13 -15.38 7.15 9.97
C ASN A 13 -15.25 5.64 10.22
N ASN A 14 -16.16 5.01 10.96
CA ASN A 14 -16.28 3.54 10.94
C ASN A 14 -17.61 3.17 10.26
N GLU A 15 -17.64 3.23 8.93
CA GLU A 15 -18.76 2.67 8.18
C GLU A 15 -18.60 1.15 8.11
N ASP A 16 -19.47 0.42 8.82
CA ASP A 16 -19.62 -1.02 8.60
C ASP A 16 -20.42 -1.23 7.31
N SER A 17 -19.69 -1.32 6.19
CA SER A 17 -20.26 -1.62 4.88
C SER A 17 -20.62 -3.10 4.70
N ASN A 18 -20.33 -3.96 5.69
CA ASN A 18 -20.59 -5.38 5.62
C ASN A 18 -21.89 -5.73 6.37
N THR A 19 -23.03 -5.61 5.68
CA THR A 19 -24.35 -5.95 6.24
C THR A 19 -24.63 -7.46 6.36
N THR A 20 -23.60 -8.32 6.24
CA THR A 20 -23.78 -9.78 6.28
C THR A 20 -23.69 -10.32 7.71
N SER A 21 -24.32 -11.45 7.99
CA SER A 21 -24.21 -12.13 9.30
C SER A 21 -22.96 -13.00 9.44
N ASN A 22 -21.94 -12.79 8.59
CA ASN A 22 -20.69 -13.55 8.66
C ASN A 22 -19.83 -13.05 9.84
N PRO A 23 -19.04 -13.92 10.49
CA PRO A 23 -18.13 -13.51 11.56
C PRO A 23 -17.14 -12.45 11.07
N GLN A 24 -16.86 -11.44 11.90
CA GLN A 24 -15.83 -10.46 11.58
C GLN A 24 -14.42 -11.07 11.78
N LEU A 25 -13.39 -10.46 11.17
CA LEU A 25 -12.03 -11.00 11.24
C LEU A 25 -11.52 -11.03 12.69
N GLU A 26 -11.87 -10.01 13.46
CA GLU A 26 -11.65 -9.87 14.90
C GLU A 26 -12.26 -11.02 15.69
N ASP A 27 -13.48 -11.45 15.37
CA ASP A 27 -14.13 -12.62 16.01
C ASP A 27 -13.36 -13.90 15.69
N MET A 28 -12.93 -14.05 14.44
CA MET A 28 -12.13 -15.20 14.01
C MET A 28 -10.76 -15.22 14.71
N MET A 29 -10.10 -14.06 14.85
CA MET A 29 -8.84 -13.91 15.56
C MET A 29 -9.00 -14.17 17.05
N ALA A 30 -10.02 -13.60 17.70
CA ALA A 30 -10.34 -13.81 19.11
C ALA A 30 -10.63 -15.29 19.38
N ALA A 31 -11.41 -15.96 18.53
CA ALA A 31 -11.68 -17.39 18.64
C ALA A 31 -10.41 -18.25 18.48
N ARG A 32 -9.46 -17.87 17.62
CA ARG A 32 -8.18 -18.59 17.47
C ARG A 32 -7.23 -18.35 18.64
N LEU A 33 -7.11 -17.10 19.11
CA LEU A 33 -6.27 -16.74 20.25
C LEU A 33 -6.81 -17.33 21.56
N SER A 34 -8.14 -17.36 21.74
CA SER A 34 -8.81 -18.02 22.87
C SER A 34 -8.53 -19.52 22.90
N ARG A 35 -8.66 -20.22 21.76
CA ARG A 35 -8.31 -21.65 21.65
C ARG A 35 -6.83 -21.93 21.97
N ARG A 36 -5.91 -21.07 21.53
CA ARG A 36 -4.48 -21.20 21.83
C ARG A 36 -4.18 -20.97 23.31
N ARG A 37 -4.85 -20.00 23.96
CA ARG A 37 -4.75 -19.76 25.40
C ARG A 37 -5.35 -20.91 26.22
N LEU A 38 -6.46 -21.50 25.78
CA LEU A 38 -7.06 -22.67 26.42
C LEU A 38 -6.13 -23.89 26.33
N LEU A 39 -5.53 -24.16 25.17
CA LEU A 39 -4.58 -25.27 24.97
C LEU A 39 -3.28 -25.10 25.77
N LEU A 40 -2.74 -23.88 25.85
CA LEU A 40 -1.56 -23.59 26.67
C LEU A 40 -1.89 -23.65 28.17
N GLY A 41 -3.07 -23.18 28.57
CA GLY A 41 -3.53 -23.24 29.96
C GLY A 41 -3.89 -24.64 30.45
N SER A 42 -4.45 -25.49 29.58
CA SER A 42 -4.80 -26.87 29.93
C SER A 42 -3.60 -27.82 29.92
N ALA A 43 -2.61 -27.61 29.05
CA ALA A 43 -1.35 -28.36 29.08
C ALA A 43 -0.54 -28.10 30.36
N GLY A 44 -0.60 -26.87 30.91
CA GLY A 44 0.06 -26.51 32.17
C GLY A 44 -0.65 -27.01 33.44
N ALA A 45 -1.95 -27.30 33.39
CA ALA A 45 -2.73 -27.74 34.55
C ALA A 45 -2.86 -29.27 34.67
N VAL A 46 -2.90 -29.99 33.53
CA VAL A 46 -3.07 -31.45 33.53
C VAL A 46 -1.74 -32.19 33.72
N ALA A 47 -0.61 -31.63 33.29
CA ALA A 47 0.70 -32.27 33.44
C ALA A 47 1.18 -32.36 34.90
N THR A 48 0.65 -31.53 35.81
CA THR A 48 1.12 -31.43 37.19
C THR A 48 0.36 -32.34 38.17
N SER A 49 -0.75 -32.97 37.75
CA SER A 49 -1.66 -33.67 38.69
C SER A 49 -1.88 -35.16 38.43
N ALA A 50 -1.49 -35.72 37.28
CA ALA A 50 -1.86 -37.11 36.96
C ALA A 50 -0.71 -38.14 36.93
N PHE A 51 0.53 -37.77 36.63
CA PHE A 51 1.63 -38.76 36.58
C PHE A 51 2.95 -38.17 37.04
N GLY A 52 3.43 -38.64 38.20
CA GLY A 52 4.83 -38.52 38.60
C GLY A 52 5.74 -39.01 37.48
N GLY A 53 6.89 -38.35 37.36
CA GLY A 53 7.74 -38.39 36.17
C GLY A 53 8.02 -39.77 35.61
N VAL A 54 7.64 -39.97 34.34
CA VAL A 54 8.40 -40.78 33.38
C VAL A 54 8.27 -40.09 32.03
N GLY A 55 9.37 -39.48 31.57
CA GLY A 55 9.43 -38.83 30.28
C GLY A 55 9.50 -39.86 29.15
N LEU A 56 8.65 -39.69 28.14
CA LEU A 56 8.90 -40.20 26.80
C LEU A 56 9.28 -39.01 25.92
N ALA A 57 10.53 -39.01 25.47
CA ALA A 57 11.15 -37.95 24.71
C ALA A 57 10.45 -37.71 23.36
N GLY A 58 9.75 -36.58 23.24
CA GLY A 58 9.58 -35.83 22.01
C GLY A 58 10.38 -34.54 22.17
N CYS A 59 11.39 -34.34 21.33
CA CYS A 59 12.47 -33.37 21.50
C CYS A 59 12.02 -31.93 21.74
N ALA A 60 12.10 -31.50 23.00
CA ALA A 60 12.52 -30.17 23.42
C ALA A 60 12.90 -30.24 24.91
N ALA A 61 13.92 -31.05 25.23
CA ALA A 61 14.44 -31.11 26.59
C ALA A 61 15.25 -29.84 26.87
N THR A 62 14.68 -29.00 27.73
CA THR A 62 15.41 -28.15 28.67
C THR A 62 16.42 -29.00 29.41
N SER A 63 17.71 -28.73 29.21
CA SER A 63 18.76 -29.10 30.14
C SER A 63 19.32 -27.82 30.76
N THR A 64 19.18 -27.74 32.08
CA THR A 64 19.91 -26.85 32.97
C THR A 64 21.40 -27.17 32.87
N THR A 65 22.08 -26.47 31.97
CA THR A 65 23.53 -26.29 32.03
C THR A 65 23.78 -24.83 31.67
N THR A 66 24.49 -24.14 32.55
CA THR A 66 24.85 -22.73 32.47
C THR A 66 25.50 -22.40 31.12
N ILE A 67 24.71 -21.84 30.20
CA ILE A 67 25.18 -21.19 28.98
C ILE A 67 24.48 -19.84 28.88
N GLY A 68 25.29 -18.79 28.91
CA GLY A 68 25.10 -17.46 28.32
C GLY A 68 23.71 -16.84 28.44
N ALA A 69 23.64 -15.77 29.23
CA ALA A 69 22.60 -14.73 29.21
C ALA A 69 21.75 -14.78 27.93
N ALA A 70 20.53 -15.31 28.05
CA ALA A 70 19.48 -15.02 27.09
C ALA A 70 19.41 -13.50 27.03
N SER A 71 19.88 -12.94 25.91
CA SER A 71 19.97 -11.52 25.66
C SER A 71 18.70 -10.87 26.16
N ALA A 72 18.85 -9.95 27.12
CA ALA A 72 17.77 -9.34 27.86
C ALA A 72 16.56 -9.11 26.95
N LEU A 73 15.46 -9.79 27.22
CA LEU A 73 14.15 -9.35 26.73
C LEU A 73 14.09 -7.88 27.13
N SER A 74 14.18 -7.00 26.13
CA SER A 74 14.22 -5.56 26.32
C SER A 74 13.13 -5.20 27.33
N SER A 75 13.53 -4.62 28.46
CA SER A 75 12.59 -4.09 29.45
C SER A 75 11.47 -3.35 28.71
N PRO A 76 10.20 -3.53 29.09
CA PRO A 76 9.12 -2.78 28.46
C PRO A 76 9.48 -1.29 28.45
N LEU A 77 9.28 -0.63 27.31
CA LEU A 77 9.54 0.80 27.15
C LEU A 77 8.86 1.55 28.30
N SER A 78 9.65 2.02 29.26
CA SER A 78 9.14 2.70 30.46
C SER A 78 8.82 4.17 30.19
N SER A 79 9.33 4.73 29.09
CA SER A 79 9.07 6.11 28.65
C SER A 79 9.39 6.31 27.16
N LEU A 80 8.79 7.34 26.56
CA LEU A 80 9.13 7.83 25.23
C LEU A 80 10.32 8.80 25.34
N GLY A 81 11.33 8.66 24.48
CA GLY A 81 12.57 9.46 24.53
C GLY A 81 12.46 10.90 23.99
N PHE A 82 11.26 11.47 23.91
CA PHE A 82 11.03 12.81 23.39
C PHE A 82 9.83 13.47 24.07
N ALA A 83 9.84 14.81 24.14
CA ALA A 83 8.70 15.58 24.60
C ALA A 83 7.62 15.65 23.51
N ALA A 84 6.35 15.46 23.90
CA ALA A 84 5.23 15.56 22.97
C ALA A 84 5.16 16.94 22.29
N VAL A 85 4.82 16.94 21.00
CA VAL A 85 4.69 18.16 20.18
C VAL A 85 3.26 18.68 20.26
N ALA A 86 3.08 20.00 20.37
CA ALA A 86 1.76 20.62 20.37
C ALA A 86 1.10 20.54 18.99
N LYS A 87 -0.24 20.47 18.96
CA LYS A 87 -1.03 20.58 17.73
C LYS A 87 -0.79 21.96 17.09
N SER A 88 -0.75 22.00 15.76
CA SER A 88 -0.54 23.22 14.99
C SER A 88 -1.33 23.17 13.68
N MET A 89 -1.74 24.35 13.20
CA MET A 89 -2.34 24.56 11.88
C MET A 89 -1.36 25.19 10.89
N ALA A 90 -0.09 25.37 11.28
CA ALA A 90 0.93 25.90 10.39
C ALA A 90 1.25 24.89 9.29
N ASP A 91 1.47 25.38 8.07
CA ASP A 91 1.92 24.57 6.92
C ASP A 91 3.42 24.23 7.04
N LYS A 92 3.77 23.46 8.08
CA LYS A 92 5.12 23.00 8.41
C LYS A 92 5.06 21.68 9.15
N VAL A 93 6.05 20.81 8.91
CA VAL A 93 6.28 19.64 9.76
C VAL A 93 6.99 20.08 11.04
N ILE A 94 6.33 19.92 12.19
CA ILE A 94 6.89 20.25 13.51
C ILE A 94 7.28 18.95 14.22
N VAL A 95 8.55 18.84 14.60
CA VAL A 95 9.13 17.67 15.28
C VAL A 95 9.63 18.04 16.69
N PRO A 96 9.84 17.06 17.58
CA PRO A 96 10.38 17.32 18.92
C PRO A 96 11.75 18.00 18.89
N ALA A 97 12.10 18.69 19.98
CA ALA A 97 13.43 19.29 20.12
C ALA A 97 14.54 18.23 19.95
N GLY A 98 15.57 18.56 19.17
CA GLY A 98 16.67 17.65 18.84
C GLY A 98 16.45 16.78 17.59
N TYR A 99 15.26 16.85 16.95
CA TYR A 99 14.97 16.17 15.68
C TYR A 99 15.00 17.14 14.51
N ASN A 100 15.27 16.62 13.30
CA ASN A 100 15.19 17.34 12.05
C ASN A 100 14.35 16.58 11.01
N VAL A 101 13.84 17.30 10.01
CA VAL A 101 13.12 16.75 8.87
C VAL A 101 13.91 17.07 7.61
N GLN A 102 13.91 16.13 6.66
CA GLN A 102 14.54 16.30 5.37
C GLN A 102 13.65 15.74 4.27
N VAL A 103 13.52 16.47 3.16
CA VAL A 103 12.92 15.94 1.94
C VAL A 103 13.96 15.09 1.21
N ILE A 104 13.66 13.81 1.00
CA ILE A 104 14.58 12.86 0.34
C ILE A 104 14.24 12.69 -1.13
N TYR A 105 12.95 12.71 -1.47
CA TYR A 105 12.40 12.50 -2.80
C TYR A 105 11.09 13.28 -2.83
N ALA A 106 10.73 13.90 -3.95
CA ALA A 106 9.55 14.75 -4.15
C ALA A 106 8.79 14.35 -5.43
N LEU A 107 7.52 14.74 -5.56
CA LEU A 107 6.78 14.67 -6.84
C LEU A 107 7.65 15.26 -7.97
N GLY A 108 7.66 14.62 -9.13
CA GLY A 108 8.35 15.13 -10.31
C GLY A 108 9.86 14.92 -10.36
N ASP A 109 10.49 14.51 -9.25
CA ASP A 109 11.93 14.22 -9.18
C ASP A 109 12.34 13.24 -10.30
N PRO A 110 13.38 13.53 -11.10
CA PRO A 110 13.78 12.67 -12.20
C PRO A 110 14.43 11.36 -11.71
N LEU A 111 14.07 10.23 -12.32
CA LEU A 111 14.68 8.92 -12.04
C LEU A 111 15.88 8.62 -12.94
N LYS A 112 16.05 9.36 -14.03
CA LYS A 112 17.14 9.22 -15.00
C LYS A 112 17.79 10.57 -15.27
N ALA A 113 19.08 10.55 -15.58
CA ALA A 113 19.86 11.75 -15.92
C ALA A 113 19.34 12.52 -17.16
N SER A 114 18.66 11.83 -18.09
CA SER A 114 18.08 12.45 -19.29
C SER A 114 16.77 13.20 -19.01
N THR A 115 16.11 12.94 -17.89
CA THR A 115 14.87 13.60 -17.51
C THR A 115 15.21 14.91 -16.81
N ALA A 116 14.67 16.03 -17.31
CA ALA A 116 14.97 17.36 -16.78
C ALA A 116 14.50 17.51 -15.32
N ALA A 117 15.16 18.42 -14.58
CA ALA A 117 14.71 18.80 -13.24
C ALA A 117 13.24 19.24 -13.25
N PHE A 118 12.51 18.90 -12.19
CA PHE A 118 11.09 19.23 -12.07
C PHE A 118 10.90 20.74 -11.96
N LYS A 119 10.09 21.31 -12.85
CA LYS A 119 9.79 22.75 -12.85
C LYS A 119 8.61 23.09 -11.95
N ASN A 120 7.67 22.16 -11.80
CA ASN A 120 6.44 22.37 -11.04
C ASN A 120 5.60 23.54 -11.57
N ASP A 121 5.62 23.76 -12.89
CA ASP A 121 4.83 24.79 -13.59
C ASP A 121 3.77 24.17 -14.51
N GLY A 122 3.57 22.86 -14.39
CA GLY A 122 2.64 22.07 -15.20
C GLY A 122 3.12 21.77 -16.63
N THR A 123 4.33 22.21 -17.02
CA THR A 123 4.90 21.93 -18.36
C THR A 123 5.77 20.66 -18.38
N ASP A 124 6.04 20.07 -17.23
CA ASP A 124 6.87 18.86 -17.12
C ASP A 124 6.28 17.67 -17.90
N THR A 125 7.12 16.99 -18.67
CA THR A 125 6.81 15.79 -19.46
C THR A 125 7.62 14.60 -18.95
N ASP A 126 7.50 13.43 -19.59
CA ASP A 126 8.29 12.22 -19.27
C ASP A 126 7.99 11.66 -17.86
N TRP A 127 6.70 11.61 -17.51
CA TRP A 127 6.25 11.15 -16.19
C TRP A 127 6.51 9.66 -15.92
N ASP A 128 6.75 8.85 -16.96
CA ASP A 128 7.26 7.48 -16.80
C ASP A 128 8.68 7.44 -16.19
N ASN A 129 9.41 8.56 -16.16
CA ASN A 129 10.75 8.67 -15.59
C ASN A 129 10.85 9.76 -14.50
N ARG A 130 9.73 10.14 -13.90
CA ARG A 130 9.67 11.04 -12.73
C ARG A 130 9.05 10.36 -11.52
N ALA A 131 9.18 10.92 -10.33
CA ALA A 131 8.33 10.52 -9.21
C ALA A 131 6.86 10.81 -9.52
N GLY A 132 5.98 9.88 -9.16
CA GLY A 132 4.53 10.09 -9.23
C GLY A 132 4.00 10.97 -8.09
N ASP A 133 2.68 11.05 -8.03
CA ASP A 133 1.95 11.92 -7.10
C ASP A 133 1.33 11.14 -5.92
N HIS A 134 0.94 11.87 -4.88
CA HIS A 134 0.32 11.35 -3.64
C HIS A 134 0.96 10.05 -3.18
N ARG A 135 2.24 10.14 -2.80
CA ARG A 135 2.97 8.98 -2.29
C ARG A 135 2.32 8.44 -1.03
N ASP A 136 2.16 7.14 -1.01
CA ASP A 136 1.58 6.41 0.12
C ASP A 136 2.57 5.37 0.65
N GLY A 137 2.14 4.15 0.91
CA GLY A 137 2.94 3.11 1.55
C GLY A 137 4.29 2.91 0.87
N MET A 138 5.29 2.63 1.70
CA MET A 138 6.68 2.51 1.28
C MET A 138 7.44 1.49 2.13
N GLU A 139 8.45 0.86 1.53
CA GLU A 139 9.26 -0.17 2.17
C GLU A 139 10.75 0.06 1.91
N TYR A 140 11.56 -0.17 2.94
CA TYR A 140 13.01 -0.02 2.92
C TYR A 140 13.71 -1.35 2.64
N PHE A 141 14.55 -1.40 1.60
CA PHE A 141 15.36 -2.57 1.23
C PHE A 141 16.85 -2.22 1.33
N GLY A 142 17.47 -2.55 2.48
CA GLY A 142 18.88 -2.26 2.74
C GLY A 142 19.82 -2.84 1.68
N LEU A 143 20.85 -2.06 1.36
CA LEU A 143 21.93 -2.43 0.46
C LEU A 143 23.28 -2.38 1.20
N ASP A 144 24.21 -3.24 0.80
CA ASP A 144 25.61 -3.12 1.20
C ASP A 144 26.35 -2.04 0.37
N ALA A 145 27.64 -1.84 0.68
CA ALA A 145 28.48 -0.88 -0.04
C ALA A 145 28.60 -1.19 -1.55
N ASN A 146 28.42 -2.44 -1.95
CA ASN A 146 28.48 -2.89 -3.34
C ASN A 146 27.12 -2.87 -4.05
N GLY A 147 26.05 -2.45 -3.37
CA GLY A 147 24.69 -2.40 -3.92
C GLY A 147 23.96 -3.74 -3.89
N ARG A 148 24.42 -4.71 -3.10
CA ARG A 148 23.75 -6.00 -2.93
C ARG A 148 22.73 -5.93 -1.80
N PRO A 149 21.62 -6.68 -1.87
CA PRO A 149 20.67 -6.76 -0.76
C PRO A 149 21.37 -7.11 0.56
N SER A 150 21.05 -6.36 1.62
CA SER A 150 21.62 -6.54 2.94
C SER A 150 20.55 -6.35 4.00
N ALA A 151 20.37 -7.37 4.84
CA ALA A 151 19.45 -7.30 5.99
C ALA A 151 19.90 -6.29 7.06
N ASN A 152 21.20 -5.95 7.09
CA ASN A 152 21.81 -5.07 8.08
C ASN A 152 22.28 -3.73 7.46
N GLY A 153 21.97 -3.47 6.19
CA GLY A 153 22.30 -2.21 5.52
C GLY A 153 21.42 -1.09 6.06
N THR A 154 22.03 -0.05 6.63
CA THR A 154 21.30 1.05 7.29
C THR A 154 21.57 2.43 6.68
N THR A 155 22.54 2.55 5.78
CA THR A 155 22.97 3.82 5.18
C THR A 155 22.79 3.88 3.67
N ARG A 156 22.32 2.79 3.05
CA ARG A 156 22.02 2.71 1.62
C ARG A 156 20.89 1.72 1.41
N ALA A 157 19.92 2.05 0.57
CA ALA A 157 18.77 1.20 0.33
C ALA A 157 18.09 1.47 -1.00
N LEU A 158 17.20 0.57 -1.37
CA LEU A 158 16.10 0.88 -2.27
C LEU A 158 14.87 1.23 -1.44
N LEU A 159 14.23 2.36 -1.75
CA LEU A 159 12.87 2.66 -1.31
C LEU A 159 11.92 2.29 -2.43
N ALA A 160 11.08 1.28 -2.20
CA ALA A 160 9.95 0.99 -3.05
C ALA A 160 8.71 1.64 -2.43
N MET A 161 7.94 2.37 -3.23
CA MET A 161 6.81 3.15 -2.75
C MET A 161 5.69 3.24 -3.77
N ASN A 162 4.50 3.50 -3.25
CA ASN A 162 3.29 3.73 -4.00
C ASN A 162 3.13 5.21 -4.40
N HIS A 163 2.37 5.44 -5.47
CA HIS A 163 1.85 6.73 -5.96
C HIS A 163 0.35 6.54 -6.18
N GLU A 164 -0.44 6.93 -5.19
CA GLU A 164 -1.82 6.47 -5.01
C GLU A 164 -2.80 7.22 -5.90
N ALA A 165 -2.68 8.54 -5.90
CA ALA A 165 -3.72 9.43 -6.39
C ALA A 165 -3.10 10.73 -6.88
N THR A 166 -3.96 11.73 -7.04
CA THR A 166 -3.58 13.07 -7.45
C THR A 166 -4.63 14.06 -6.99
N THR A 167 -4.25 15.34 -6.90
CA THR A 167 -5.22 16.37 -6.56
C THR A 167 -6.10 16.67 -7.75
N ASP A 168 -7.35 16.26 -7.64
CA ASP A 168 -8.41 16.51 -8.61
C ASP A 168 -9.06 17.89 -8.36
N GLU A 169 -9.22 18.72 -9.41
CA GLU A 169 -10.04 19.95 -9.31
C GLU A 169 -11.32 19.94 -10.17
N LYS A 170 -11.74 18.74 -10.62
CA LYS A 170 -13.13 18.27 -10.91
C LYS A 170 -13.10 16.99 -11.76
N LEU A 171 -12.10 16.89 -12.63
CA LEU A 171 -11.74 15.69 -13.38
C LEU A 171 -10.21 15.58 -13.54
N SER A 172 -9.53 16.71 -13.74
CA SER A 172 -8.10 16.79 -14.07
C SER A 172 -7.21 16.74 -12.83
N SER A 173 -6.03 16.13 -13.00
CA SER A 173 -4.93 16.25 -12.03
C SER A 173 -4.36 17.66 -12.08
N PHE A 174 -4.88 18.56 -11.25
CA PHE A 174 -4.75 20.00 -11.46
C PHE A 174 -3.29 20.49 -11.52
N PHE A 175 -2.49 20.13 -10.51
CA PHE A 175 -1.14 20.69 -10.34
C PHE A 175 -0.10 20.19 -11.37
N ILE A 176 -0.42 19.15 -12.13
CA ILE A 176 0.49 18.68 -13.18
C ILE A 176 0.22 19.34 -14.54
N HIS A 177 -0.78 20.22 -14.66
CA HIS A 177 -1.11 20.92 -15.90
C HIS A 177 -0.97 22.43 -15.73
N SER A 178 -0.35 23.11 -16.70
CA SER A 178 -0.04 24.55 -16.60
C SER A 178 -1.28 25.45 -16.48
N THR A 179 -2.45 24.94 -16.89
CA THR A 179 -3.75 25.64 -16.82
C THR A 179 -4.76 24.93 -15.92
N GLY A 180 -4.33 23.98 -15.09
CA GLY A 180 -5.21 23.16 -14.26
C GLY A 180 -5.86 21.96 -14.96
N GLY A 181 -5.65 21.81 -16.28
CA GLY A 181 -6.20 20.72 -17.09
C GLY A 181 -7.68 20.91 -17.47
N THR A 182 -8.17 20.04 -18.34
CA THR A 182 -9.54 20.12 -18.88
C THR A 182 -10.56 19.58 -17.88
N SER A 183 -11.55 20.38 -17.48
CA SER A 183 -12.58 20.00 -16.49
C SER A 183 -13.92 19.56 -17.10
N THR A 184 -13.94 19.29 -18.41
CA THR A 184 -15.11 18.86 -19.19
C THR A 184 -14.82 17.59 -19.99
N LEU A 185 -15.86 16.85 -20.36
CA LEU A 185 -15.75 15.73 -21.30
C LEU A 185 -15.97 16.21 -22.75
N PRO A 186 -15.30 15.62 -23.75
CA PRO A 186 -14.24 14.61 -23.63
C PRO A 186 -12.92 15.19 -23.11
N ARG A 187 -12.12 14.35 -22.46
CA ARG A 187 -10.77 14.70 -21.99
C ARG A 187 -9.75 14.61 -23.13
N PRO A 188 -8.79 15.53 -23.24
CA PRO A 188 -7.68 15.38 -24.19
C PRO A 188 -6.80 14.18 -23.83
N ALA A 189 -6.53 13.31 -24.80
CA ALA A 189 -5.69 12.11 -24.59
C ALA A 189 -4.30 12.46 -24.00
N SER A 190 -3.69 13.56 -24.43
CA SER A 190 -2.40 14.01 -23.91
C SER A 190 -2.42 14.39 -22.43
N GLU A 191 -3.56 14.88 -21.93
CA GLU A 191 -3.73 15.10 -20.48
C GLU A 191 -3.87 13.76 -19.77
N VAL A 192 -4.75 12.87 -20.28
CA VAL A 192 -4.99 11.54 -19.70
C VAL A 192 -3.70 10.71 -19.62
N ASP A 193 -2.87 10.69 -20.67
CA ASP A 193 -1.59 9.98 -20.68
C ASP A 193 -0.65 10.48 -19.57
N LYS A 194 -0.65 11.79 -19.33
CA LYS A 194 0.13 12.42 -18.25
C LYS A 194 -0.38 12.00 -16.87
N GLU A 195 -1.70 12.05 -16.68
CA GLU A 195 -2.39 11.71 -15.43
C GLU A 195 -2.26 10.20 -15.09
N LEU A 196 -2.30 9.34 -16.09
CA LEU A 196 -2.06 7.91 -15.95
C LEU A 196 -0.62 7.61 -15.48
N ALA A 197 0.35 8.36 -15.99
CA ALA A 197 1.77 8.14 -15.70
C ALA A 197 2.21 8.62 -14.31
N ILE A 198 1.43 9.45 -13.61
CA ILE A 198 1.75 9.87 -12.22
C ILE A 198 1.31 8.86 -11.16
N HIS A 199 0.55 7.84 -11.53
CA HIS A 199 0.14 6.75 -10.65
C HIS A 199 1.12 5.56 -10.68
N GLY A 200 0.95 4.62 -9.76
CA GLY A 200 1.63 3.35 -9.76
C GLY A 200 2.70 3.27 -8.69
N LEU A 201 3.90 2.81 -9.04
CA LEU A 201 5.00 2.56 -8.11
C LEU A 201 6.29 3.25 -8.55
N SER A 202 7.18 3.52 -7.60
CA SER A 202 8.58 3.77 -7.89
C SER A 202 9.51 2.99 -6.97
N VAL A 203 10.64 2.56 -7.51
CA VAL A 203 11.81 2.12 -6.75
C VAL A 203 12.89 3.16 -6.95
N VAL A 204 13.48 3.69 -5.87
CA VAL A 204 14.59 4.64 -5.93
C VAL A 204 15.72 4.23 -4.99
N GLU A 205 16.96 4.36 -5.44
CA GLU A 205 18.11 4.19 -4.54
C GLU A 205 18.31 5.44 -3.68
N VAL A 206 18.47 5.24 -2.37
CA VAL A 206 18.78 6.28 -1.39
C VAL A 206 20.06 5.95 -0.64
N GLU A 207 20.78 6.98 -0.23
CA GLU A 207 21.97 6.84 0.63
C GLU A 207 22.08 7.97 1.65
N ALA A 208 22.65 7.64 2.80
CA ALA A 208 23.01 8.57 3.86
C ALA A 208 24.51 8.86 3.81
N ARG A 209 24.88 10.14 3.75
CA ARG A 209 26.26 10.60 3.90
C ARG A 209 26.31 11.59 5.06
N VAL A 210 27.15 11.30 6.05
CA VAL A 210 27.31 12.16 7.25
C VAL A 210 25.94 12.48 7.89
N GLY A 211 25.06 11.47 7.97
CA GLY A 211 23.72 11.60 8.56
C GLY A 211 22.66 12.28 7.68
N GLN A 212 23.00 12.76 6.48
CA GLN A 212 22.05 13.37 5.54
C GLN A 212 21.64 12.38 4.46
N TRP A 213 20.34 12.21 4.24
CA TRP A 213 19.80 11.29 3.26
C TRP A 213 19.59 11.96 1.90
N SER A 214 19.77 11.22 0.81
CA SER A 214 19.40 11.71 -0.52
C SER A 214 19.05 10.53 -1.42
N TYR A 215 18.14 10.75 -2.36
CA TYR A 215 17.95 9.81 -3.47
C TYR A 215 19.03 10.01 -4.54
N LYS A 216 19.21 9.00 -5.39
CA LYS A 216 20.21 8.99 -6.47
C LYS A 216 19.49 9.04 -7.83
N PRO A 217 19.34 10.20 -8.49
CA PRO A 217 18.51 10.42 -9.69
C PRO A 217 18.90 9.64 -10.95
N ALA A 218 19.95 8.83 -10.94
CA ALA A 218 20.39 8.06 -12.09
C ALA A 218 20.91 6.68 -11.67
N SER A 219 20.42 6.17 -10.55
CA SER A 219 20.74 4.81 -10.14
C SER A 219 20.16 3.80 -11.13
N ASN A 220 20.93 2.74 -11.42
CA ASN A 220 20.46 1.61 -12.22
C ASN A 220 19.31 0.83 -11.56
N TYR A 221 19.04 1.07 -10.27
CA TYR A 221 17.88 0.49 -9.58
C TYR A 221 16.61 1.32 -9.75
N ASN A 222 16.72 2.57 -10.19
CA ASN A 222 15.56 3.44 -10.30
C ASN A 222 14.59 2.92 -11.35
N ARG A 223 13.32 2.81 -10.99
CA ARG A 223 12.27 2.33 -11.88
C ARG A 223 10.92 2.92 -11.53
N ARG A 224 10.13 3.28 -12.55
CA ARG A 224 8.68 3.42 -12.44
C ARG A 224 7.97 2.16 -12.91
N VAL A 225 6.86 1.86 -12.25
CA VAL A 225 5.81 0.99 -12.75
C VAL A 225 4.57 1.87 -12.81
N THR A 226 4.09 2.16 -14.02
CA THR A 226 2.92 3.02 -14.24
C THR A 226 1.70 2.16 -14.57
N THR A 227 0.54 2.80 -14.72
CA THR A 227 -0.72 2.19 -15.18
C THR A 227 -0.62 1.54 -16.55
N MET A 228 0.45 1.81 -17.31
CA MET A 228 0.67 1.25 -18.64
C MET A 228 1.79 0.19 -18.69
N THR A 229 2.50 -0.05 -17.59
CA THR A 229 3.56 -1.07 -17.54
C THR A 229 2.96 -2.47 -17.66
N GLU A 230 3.44 -3.33 -18.55
CA GLU A 230 2.94 -4.71 -18.61
C GLU A 230 3.16 -5.44 -17.28
N VAL A 231 2.09 -6.07 -16.77
CA VAL A 231 2.13 -6.92 -15.57
C VAL A 231 1.62 -8.32 -15.89
N LEU A 232 2.21 -9.32 -15.24
CA LEU A 232 1.79 -10.72 -15.37
C LEU A 232 0.72 -11.04 -14.32
N ILE A 233 -0.34 -11.72 -14.75
CA ILE A 233 -1.34 -12.28 -13.85
C ILE A 233 -0.88 -13.67 -13.43
N SER A 234 -0.95 -13.95 -12.12
CA SER A 234 -0.63 -15.24 -11.52
C SER A 234 -1.71 -15.66 -10.53
N GLY A 235 -1.61 -16.89 -10.02
CA GLY A 235 -2.57 -17.47 -9.10
C GLY A 235 -3.81 -18.07 -9.77
N PRO A 236 -4.80 -18.53 -8.99
CA PRO A 236 -5.90 -19.35 -9.49
C PRO A 236 -6.82 -18.68 -10.52
N ALA A 237 -6.86 -17.34 -10.56
CA ALA A 237 -7.69 -16.60 -11.50
C ALA A 237 -7.04 -16.41 -12.89
N LYS A 238 -5.73 -16.70 -13.03
CA LYS A 238 -5.01 -16.58 -14.31
C LYS A 238 -5.69 -17.41 -15.40
N GLY A 239 -5.96 -16.79 -16.56
CA GLY A 239 -6.63 -17.45 -17.67
C GLY A 239 -8.16 -17.51 -17.55
N SER A 240 -8.74 -16.95 -16.49
CA SER A 240 -10.20 -16.84 -16.34
C SER A 240 -10.78 -15.87 -17.37
N GLU A 241 -11.93 -16.22 -17.93
CA GLU A 241 -12.70 -15.32 -18.83
C GLU A 241 -13.05 -13.97 -18.18
N HIS A 242 -13.13 -13.91 -16.84
CA HIS A 242 -13.40 -12.67 -16.11
C HIS A 242 -12.23 -11.68 -16.10
N LEU A 243 -11.02 -12.13 -16.45
CA LEU A 243 -9.84 -11.28 -16.60
C LEU A 243 -9.50 -11.02 -18.08
N ALA A 244 -10.26 -11.60 -19.02
CA ALA A 244 -10.02 -11.42 -20.44
C ALA A 244 -10.41 -10.00 -20.87
N THR A 245 -9.50 -9.35 -21.58
CA THR A 245 -9.72 -8.01 -22.15
C THR A 245 -9.26 -7.99 -23.60
N LYS A 246 -9.52 -6.89 -24.32
CA LYS A 246 -8.94 -6.70 -25.66
C LYS A 246 -7.41 -6.72 -25.66
N TYR A 247 -6.77 -6.34 -24.54
CA TYR A 247 -5.31 -6.33 -24.40
C TYR A 247 -4.74 -7.72 -24.12
N SER A 248 -5.38 -8.50 -23.25
CA SER A 248 -5.01 -9.89 -22.94
C SER A 248 -6.25 -10.76 -23.07
N PRO A 249 -6.56 -11.24 -24.30
CA PRO A 249 -7.69 -12.16 -24.51
C PRO A 249 -7.50 -13.51 -23.81
N ASP A 250 -6.25 -13.89 -23.55
CA ASP A 250 -5.86 -15.10 -22.82
C ASP A 250 -5.82 -14.91 -21.30
N ALA A 251 -6.13 -13.71 -20.79
CA ALA A 251 -6.21 -13.40 -19.36
C ALA A 251 -4.91 -13.73 -18.57
N THR A 252 -3.75 -13.57 -19.19
CA THR A 252 -2.45 -13.82 -18.56
C THR A 252 -1.66 -12.56 -18.23
N ARG A 253 -2.09 -11.40 -18.75
CA ARG A 253 -1.43 -10.10 -18.56
C ARG A 253 -2.43 -8.99 -18.29
N ALA A 254 -1.97 -7.93 -17.64
CA ALA A 254 -2.69 -6.67 -17.53
C ALA A 254 -1.76 -5.48 -17.81
N ARG A 255 -2.34 -4.28 -17.82
CA ARG A 255 -1.60 -3.03 -17.89
C ARG A 255 -1.61 -2.37 -16.53
N GLY A 256 -0.40 -2.27 -15.98
CA GLY A 256 0.00 -1.50 -14.84
C GLY A 256 -0.62 -1.89 -13.52
N THR A 257 -0.59 -0.91 -12.64
CA THR A 257 -1.24 -0.93 -11.34
C THR A 257 -1.74 0.48 -11.01
N LEU A 258 -2.82 0.58 -10.25
CA LEU A 258 -3.53 1.84 -10.02
C LEU A 258 -4.03 1.95 -8.58
N ASN A 259 -4.04 3.17 -8.05
CA ASN A 259 -4.53 3.48 -6.71
C ASN A 259 -3.87 2.64 -5.62
N ASN A 260 -2.54 2.63 -5.69
CA ASN A 260 -1.65 1.91 -4.80
C ASN A 260 -1.62 2.61 -3.43
N CYS A 261 -2.14 1.96 -2.38
CA CYS A 261 -2.35 2.57 -1.06
C CYS A 261 -1.32 2.05 -0.04
N GLY A 262 -1.63 0.95 0.65
CA GLY A 262 -0.74 0.28 1.58
C GLY A 262 0.32 -0.60 0.92
N THR A 263 1.29 -1.05 1.72
CA THR A 263 2.40 -1.91 1.28
C THR A 263 2.68 -3.07 2.22
N GLY A 264 3.49 -4.01 1.72
CA GLY A 264 4.15 -5.01 2.54
C GLY A 264 5.50 -5.41 1.97
N LYS A 265 6.41 -5.76 2.88
CA LYS A 265 7.69 -6.36 2.55
C LYS A 265 7.70 -7.83 2.89
N THR A 266 7.91 -8.67 1.88
CA THR A 266 8.05 -10.12 2.09
C THR A 266 9.42 -10.47 2.70
N PRO A 267 9.52 -11.59 3.45
CA PRO A 267 10.80 -12.07 3.99
C PRO A 267 11.85 -12.42 2.92
N TRP A 268 11.44 -12.72 1.69
CA TRP A 268 12.33 -13.01 0.56
C TRP A 268 12.65 -11.79 -0.31
N GLY A 269 12.41 -10.58 0.19
CA GLY A 269 12.93 -9.36 -0.42
C GLY A 269 12.11 -8.80 -1.59
N THR A 270 10.82 -9.17 -1.69
CA THR A 270 9.87 -8.54 -2.63
C THR A 270 8.98 -7.49 -1.97
N PHE A 271 8.65 -6.46 -2.74
CA PHE A 271 7.70 -5.41 -2.42
C PHE A 271 6.29 -5.81 -2.87
N VAL A 272 5.31 -5.60 -2.01
CA VAL A 272 3.89 -5.84 -2.27
C VAL A 272 3.16 -4.50 -2.11
N SER A 273 2.29 -4.20 -3.07
CA SER A 273 1.43 -3.02 -3.06
C SER A 273 -0.03 -3.47 -3.16
N GLY A 274 -0.94 -2.72 -2.54
CA GLY A 274 -2.39 -2.96 -2.61
C GLY A 274 -3.10 -1.90 -3.45
N GLU A 275 -3.88 -2.32 -4.43
CA GLU A 275 -4.82 -1.45 -5.15
C GLU A 275 -6.10 -1.30 -4.32
N GLU A 276 -6.44 -0.08 -3.91
CA GLU A 276 -7.57 0.16 -2.98
C GLU A 276 -8.81 0.64 -3.72
N ASN A 277 -8.87 1.94 -4.06
CA ASN A 277 -10.05 2.60 -4.62
C ASN A 277 -10.08 2.56 -6.15
N TRP A 278 -9.52 1.51 -6.75
CA TRP A 278 -9.39 1.34 -8.20
C TRP A 278 -10.73 1.46 -8.92
N ALA A 279 -11.83 1.02 -8.31
CA ALA A 279 -13.15 1.07 -8.92
C ALA A 279 -13.53 2.51 -9.32
N GLY A 280 -13.11 3.53 -8.55
CA GLY A 280 -13.37 4.95 -8.82
C GLY A 280 -12.89 5.46 -10.18
N TYR A 281 -11.94 4.75 -10.79
CA TYR A 281 -11.33 5.14 -12.07
C TYR A 281 -12.08 4.58 -13.28
N PHE A 282 -13.08 3.73 -13.08
CA PHE A 282 -13.83 3.10 -14.16
C PHE A 282 -15.22 3.72 -14.31
N HIS A 283 -15.55 4.08 -15.55
CA HIS A 283 -16.91 4.42 -15.96
C HIS A 283 -17.75 3.17 -16.18
N ARG A 284 -19.05 3.26 -15.89
CA ARG A 284 -20.02 2.22 -16.21
C ARG A 284 -21.17 2.79 -17.05
N ASP A 285 -21.35 2.24 -18.24
CA ASP A 285 -22.42 2.65 -19.16
C ASP A 285 -23.82 2.42 -18.55
N ALA A 286 -24.76 3.31 -18.87
CA ALA A 286 -26.11 3.31 -18.31
C ALA A 286 -26.94 2.09 -18.74
N LYS A 287 -26.60 1.43 -19.86
CA LYS A 287 -27.32 0.25 -20.38
C LYS A 287 -26.64 -1.07 -20.02
N ASP A 288 -25.63 -1.05 -19.16
CA ASP A 288 -24.84 -2.23 -18.83
C ASP A 288 -25.68 -3.30 -18.10
N ASP A 289 -26.60 -2.88 -17.23
CA ASP A 289 -27.51 -3.79 -16.52
C ASP A 289 -28.44 -4.55 -17.49
N GLU A 290 -28.97 -3.87 -18.52
CA GLU A 290 -29.79 -4.52 -19.55
C GLU A 290 -28.97 -5.52 -20.38
N ARG A 291 -27.74 -5.15 -20.76
CA ARG A 291 -26.87 -6.03 -21.57
C ARG A 291 -26.49 -7.31 -20.84
N ARG A 292 -26.23 -7.23 -19.53
CA ARG A 292 -25.93 -8.40 -18.69
C ARG A 292 -27.18 -9.15 -18.25
N GLY A 293 -28.32 -8.47 -18.19
CA GLY A 293 -29.52 -8.92 -17.52
C GLY A 293 -29.52 -8.43 -16.06
N ARG A 294 -30.56 -7.69 -15.68
CA ARG A 294 -30.65 -6.99 -14.38
C ARG A 294 -30.54 -7.88 -13.14
N LYS A 295 -30.76 -9.19 -13.29
CA LYS A 295 -30.69 -10.19 -12.21
C LYS A 295 -29.36 -10.96 -12.18
N ASP A 296 -28.44 -10.64 -13.08
CA ASP A 296 -27.13 -11.26 -13.13
C ASP A 296 -26.33 -10.94 -11.85
N LYS A 297 -25.58 -11.92 -11.33
CA LYS A 297 -24.80 -11.76 -10.10
C LYS A 297 -23.69 -10.71 -10.24
N GLN A 298 -23.19 -10.49 -11.46
CA GLN A 298 -22.20 -9.45 -11.75
C GLN A 298 -22.77 -8.05 -11.55
N VAL A 299 -24.06 -7.83 -11.86
CA VAL A 299 -24.72 -6.55 -11.61
C VAL A 299 -24.74 -6.25 -10.11
N ALA A 300 -25.13 -7.23 -9.30
CA ALA A 300 -25.12 -7.08 -7.84
C ALA A 300 -23.70 -6.80 -7.30
N GLY A 301 -22.68 -7.47 -7.86
CA GLY A 301 -21.28 -7.21 -7.53
C GLY A 301 -20.84 -5.78 -7.86
N LEU A 302 -21.11 -5.30 -9.07
CA LEU A 302 -20.76 -3.94 -9.50
C LEU A 302 -21.43 -2.87 -8.64
N VAL A 303 -22.71 -3.04 -8.31
CA VAL A 303 -23.42 -2.13 -7.38
C VAL A 303 -22.77 -2.15 -5.99
N ARG A 304 -22.42 -3.33 -5.46
CA ARG A 304 -21.73 -3.45 -4.16
C ARG A 304 -20.38 -2.72 -4.14
N TYR A 305 -19.66 -2.72 -5.26
CA TYR A 305 -18.40 -1.97 -5.41
C TYR A 305 -18.61 -0.49 -5.78
N GLY A 306 -19.82 0.05 -5.60
CA GLY A 306 -20.12 1.46 -5.84
C GLY A 306 -20.19 1.84 -7.32
N ARG A 307 -20.38 0.88 -8.24
CA ARG A 307 -20.51 1.10 -9.68
C ARG A 307 -21.91 0.71 -10.19
N PRO A 308 -22.97 1.46 -9.84
CA PRO A 308 -24.27 1.31 -10.49
C PRO A 308 -24.18 1.65 -11.98
N ALA A 309 -25.14 1.19 -12.78
CA ALA A 309 -25.21 1.56 -14.20
C ALA A 309 -25.30 3.09 -14.34
N GLY A 310 -24.51 3.66 -15.25
CA GLY A 310 -24.42 5.11 -15.47
C GLY A 310 -23.42 5.83 -14.55
N ALA A 311 -22.70 5.13 -13.68
CA ALA A 311 -21.69 5.74 -12.83
C ALA A 311 -20.55 6.38 -13.66
N ALA A 312 -20.26 7.65 -13.39
CA ALA A 312 -19.09 8.33 -13.91
C ALA A 312 -17.80 7.82 -13.25
N SER A 313 -16.67 7.88 -13.97
CA SER A 313 -15.35 7.74 -13.37
C SER A 313 -14.93 9.05 -12.69
N ARG A 314 -13.93 8.99 -11.82
CA ARG A 314 -13.36 10.16 -11.12
C ARG A 314 -12.73 11.17 -12.09
N HIS A 315 -12.08 10.69 -13.15
CA HIS A 315 -11.24 11.54 -14.01
C HIS A 315 -11.74 11.71 -15.44
N GLY A 316 -12.75 10.93 -15.86
CA GLY A 316 -13.26 10.97 -17.24
C GLY A 316 -12.27 10.47 -18.29
N TRP A 317 -11.26 9.68 -17.89
CA TRP A 317 -10.21 9.15 -18.79
C TRP A 317 -10.76 8.34 -19.95
N GLU A 318 -11.90 7.67 -19.77
CA GLU A 318 -12.59 6.90 -20.79
C GLU A 318 -13.12 7.72 -21.97
N SER A 319 -13.16 9.04 -21.84
CA SER A 319 -13.72 9.94 -22.85
C SER A 319 -12.71 10.40 -23.91
N ALA A 320 -11.43 10.05 -23.75
CA ALA A 320 -10.34 10.36 -24.67
C ALA A 320 -10.30 9.43 -25.89
#